data_AF-A0AA49JUD6-F1
#
_entry.id   AF-A0AA49JUD6-F1
#
_cell.length_a   1.000
_cell.length_b   1.000
_cell.length_c   1.000
_cell.angle_alpha   90.00
_cell.angle_beta   90.00
_cell.angle_gamma   90.00
#
_symmetry.space_group_name_H-M   'P 1'
#
loop_
_entity.id
_entity.type
_entity.pdbx_description
1 polymer ?
#
loop_
_entity_poly.entity_id
_entity_poly.type
_entity_poly.pdbx_seq_one_letter_code
_entity_poly.pdbx_strand_id
1 'polypeptide(L)'
;MTDRDLRGCVLLALIAVATLATPLGAQATLSGVVFDSLITKAPMAEAQVVLQGYEGSSTTDRRGRFSFRGLEPGSYQLTFFHPRLDSLSMSAPVFTVEVGAADVSGVQLSTPSFATTARALCGVELDANSSILLARVRDAERGEPVPDALAEISWWELAIGNGAAPERQNRKLLARADSTGALTLCGVPNDIELSIAARLGEQATGEVVLARGMAPIELQELRISLSDTAARAAPDSVAGADTLPRQRGGSARLRVVVRNARGAPVPGATVSIRSQAVGGVTDREGRLVLTGVPAGSQTVDVRAIGRAPERRVLALAPDAETSLDLQLGELAEVLPEYLVRGTSLSAEREAYERRRRAGLGRFLDAEELDKLGRSASGLANLPGVRVPFTTVAPGGAYGFNSTTQPMLYLRGADGELCTPTVFVDGIPRVGFEGFELHALLQMAQRVELYTRSLTVPPEFANAFSRCGVLVIWTT
;
A
#
# COMPACT_ATOMS: atom_id res chain seq x y z
N MET A 1 69.18 89.82 41.71
CA MET A 1 68.01 90.51 42.30
C MET A 1 66.97 89.45 42.59
N THR A 2 66.69 89.23 43.88
CA THR A 2 65.41 88.80 44.52
C THR A 2 64.54 87.75 43.80
N ASP A 3 63.98 86.71 44.40
CA ASP A 3 63.84 86.26 45.80
C ASP A 3 62.97 84.98 45.72
N ARG A 4 62.99 84.16 46.77
CA ARG A 4 61.91 83.25 47.20
C ARG A 4 61.56 81.92 46.49
N ASP A 5 61.76 80.88 47.32
CA ASP A 5 60.72 79.99 47.86
C ASP A 5 60.49 78.56 47.28
N LEU A 6 60.64 77.63 48.23
CA LEU A 6 59.83 76.45 48.55
C LEU A 6 59.91 75.16 47.70
N ARG A 7 60.55 74.15 48.34
CA ARG A 7 60.01 72.83 48.74
C ARG A 7 58.89 72.21 47.87
N GLY A 8 59.07 70.93 47.50
CA GLY A 8 57.90 70.04 47.33
C GLY A 8 58.19 68.71 46.63
N CYS A 9 57.99 67.62 47.35
CA CYS A 9 58.07 66.22 46.95
C CYS A 9 57.44 65.88 45.58
N VAL A 10 58.17 65.11 44.77
CA VAL A 10 57.61 64.35 43.65
C VAL A 10 57.04 63.04 44.20
N LEU A 11 55.71 62.94 44.30
CA LEU A 11 55.00 61.68 44.49
C LEU A 11 54.49 61.18 43.13
N LEU A 12 54.98 60.02 42.69
CA LEU A 12 54.43 59.30 41.54
C LEU A 12 53.01 58.83 41.87
N ALA A 13 52.03 59.27 41.09
CA ALA A 13 50.68 58.73 41.10
C ALA A 13 50.58 57.53 40.13
N LEU A 14 50.50 56.32 40.69
CA LEU A 14 50.09 55.11 39.96
C LEU A 14 48.56 55.13 39.81
N ILE A 15 48.08 55.41 38.61
CA ILE A 15 46.66 55.28 38.26
C ILE A 15 46.38 53.78 38.03
N ALA A 16 45.75 53.13 38.99
CA ALA A 16 45.20 51.79 38.82
C ALA A 16 43.90 51.89 38.01
N VAL A 17 43.95 51.51 36.74
CA VAL A 17 42.75 51.31 35.92
C VAL A 17 42.07 50.03 36.41
N ALA A 18 41.07 50.16 37.26
CA ALA A 18 40.18 49.06 37.61
C ALA A 18 39.29 48.75 36.39
N THR A 19 39.67 47.74 35.61
CA THR A 19 38.77 47.13 34.63
C THR A 19 37.58 46.54 35.39
N LEU A 20 36.40 47.15 35.25
CA LEU A 20 35.12 46.53 35.61
C LEU A 20 34.97 45.29 34.73
N ALA A 21 35.45 44.14 35.20
CA ALA A 21 35.06 42.86 34.66
C ALA A 21 33.59 42.68 35.00
N THR A 22 32.69 43.02 34.06
CA THR A 22 31.33 42.52 34.11
C THR A 22 31.42 41.01 34.25
N PRO A 23 30.86 40.38 35.31
CA PRO A 23 30.84 38.93 35.37
C PRO A 23 30.12 38.47 34.10
N LEU A 24 30.83 37.76 33.21
CA LEU A 24 30.14 37.02 32.17
C LEU A 24 29.20 36.09 32.92
N GLY A 25 27.89 36.33 32.79
CA GLY A 25 26.88 35.38 33.24
C GLY A 25 27.27 34.02 32.68
N ALA A 26 27.12 32.95 33.48
CA ALA A 26 27.46 31.62 33.03
C ALA A 26 26.71 31.32 31.71
N GLN A 27 27.46 31.28 30.61
CA GLN A 27 26.93 31.07 29.27
C GLN A 27 26.96 29.57 28.99
N ALA A 28 25.79 28.94 29.01
CA ALA A 28 25.65 27.53 28.73
C ALA A 28 25.48 27.29 27.23
N THR A 29 25.92 26.11 26.80
CA THR A 29 25.59 25.51 25.51
C THR A 29 24.43 24.53 25.70
N LEU A 30 23.40 24.65 24.87
CA LEU A 30 22.33 23.68 24.76
C LEU A 30 22.50 22.90 23.45
N SER A 31 22.50 21.57 23.54
CA SER A 31 22.68 20.69 22.38
C SER A 31 21.72 19.50 22.43
N GLY A 32 21.29 19.06 21.26
CA GLY A 32 20.26 18.04 21.15
C GLY A 32 20.13 17.43 19.76
N VAL A 33 19.09 16.61 19.60
CA VAL A 33 18.70 15.98 18.35
C VAL A 33 17.22 16.21 18.05
N VAL A 34 16.89 16.40 16.77
CA VAL A 34 15.52 16.36 16.26
C VAL A 34 15.26 14.99 15.65
N PHE A 35 14.16 14.35 16.02
CA PHE A 35 13.80 13.00 15.59
C PHE A 35 12.36 12.94 15.05
N ASP A 36 12.17 12.30 13.90
CA ASP A 36 10.83 12.05 13.38
C ASP A 36 10.31 10.69 13.88
N SER A 37 9.47 10.72 14.90
CA SER A 37 8.79 9.55 15.45
C SER A 37 7.52 9.18 14.67
N LEU A 38 7.08 9.99 13.71
CA LEU A 38 5.82 9.82 13.00
C LEU A 38 6.02 9.07 11.69
N ILE A 39 6.86 9.60 10.80
CA ILE A 39 6.97 9.13 9.42
C ILE A 39 8.24 8.29 9.25
N THR A 40 9.42 8.88 9.38
CA THR A 40 10.67 8.19 9.01
C THR A 40 11.28 7.33 10.11
N LYS A 41 10.84 7.49 11.36
CA LYS A 41 11.44 6.82 12.54
C LYS A 41 12.95 7.03 12.62
N ALA A 42 13.40 8.25 12.29
CA ALA A 42 14.82 8.56 12.11
C ALA A 42 15.15 10.01 12.50
N PRO A 43 16.44 10.34 12.73
CA PRO A 43 16.87 11.72 12.94
C PRO A 43 16.52 12.62 11.76
N MET A 44 16.11 13.85 12.04
CA MET A 44 15.63 14.80 11.06
C MET A 44 16.72 15.81 10.70
N ALA A 45 17.30 15.65 9.51
CA ALA A 45 18.24 16.62 8.96
C ALA A 45 17.51 17.87 8.41
N GLU A 46 18.21 19.00 8.37
CA GLU A 46 17.71 20.27 7.79
C GLU A 46 16.46 20.84 8.48
N ALA A 47 16.15 20.38 9.70
CA ALA A 47 15.12 20.99 10.54
C ALA A 47 15.64 22.30 11.12
N GLN A 48 14.83 23.36 11.03
CA GLN A 48 15.14 24.65 11.63
C GLN A 48 14.60 24.66 13.06
N VAL A 49 15.49 24.54 14.05
CA VAL A 49 15.16 24.63 15.47
C VAL A 49 15.13 26.09 15.87
N VAL A 50 14.05 26.51 16.52
CA VAL A 50 13.86 27.85 17.05
C VAL A 50 13.76 27.77 18.56
N LEU A 51 14.54 28.63 19.22
CA LEU A 51 14.57 28.78 20.68
C LEU A 51 13.97 30.15 21.01
N GLN A 52 12.86 30.17 21.76
CA GLN A 52 12.17 31.41 22.10
C GLN A 52 13.09 32.32 22.94
N GLY A 53 13.21 33.59 22.55
CA GLY A 53 14.07 34.56 23.23
C GLY A 53 15.55 34.51 22.83
N TYR A 54 15.91 33.63 21.89
CA TYR A 54 17.25 33.58 21.29
C TYR A 54 17.25 34.26 19.92
N GLU A 55 18.27 35.08 19.64
CA GLU A 55 18.43 35.68 18.31
C GLU A 55 18.90 34.62 17.30
N GLY A 56 17.99 34.20 16.42
CA GLY A 56 18.27 33.29 15.31
C GLY A 56 17.73 31.87 15.51
N SER A 57 18.26 30.93 14.73
CA SER A 57 17.84 29.54 14.69
C SER A 57 19.02 28.60 14.47
N SER A 58 18.87 27.33 14.84
CA SER A 58 19.87 26.29 14.61
C SER A 58 19.33 25.27 13.59
N THR A 59 20.04 25.04 12.49
CA THR A 59 19.65 24.03 11.49
C THR A 59 20.30 22.69 11.82
N THR A 60 19.53 21.60 11.80
CA THR A 60 20.05 20.28 12.14
C THR A 60 20.97 19.69 11.06
N ASP A 61 22.00 18.97 11.49
CA ASP A 61 22.89 18.22 10.59
C ASP A 61 22.26 16.91 10.08
N ARG A 62 23.00 16.13 9.28
CA ARG A 62 22.54 14.82 8.75
C ARG A 62 22.18 13.79 9.83
N ARG A 63 22.65 13.96 11.06
CA ARG A 63 22.33 13.12 12.22
C ARG A 63 21.26 13.76 13.11
N GLY A 64 20.60 14.81 12.63
CA GLY A 64 19.55 15.54 13.33
C GLY A 64 20.06 16.43 14.47
N ARG A 65 21.37 16.67 14.60
CA ARG A 65 21.95 17.39 15.74
C ARG A 65 21.82 18.90 15.58
N PHE A 66 21.51 19.59 16.67
CA PHE A 66 21.50 21.06 16.76
C PHE A 66 22.26 21.55 18.00
N SER A 67 22.64 22.82 18.00
CA SER A 67 23.21 23.48 19.18
C SER A 67 22.94 24.97 19.22
N PHE A 68 22.75 25.50 20.43
CA PHE A 68 22.68 26.91 20.79
C PHE A 68 23.75 27.21 21.83
N ARG A 69 24.42 28.36 21.72
CA ARG A 69 25.50 28.77 22.64
C ARG A 69 25.19 30.14 23.21
N GLY A 70 25.80 30.44 24.35
CA GLY A 70 25.66 31.76 24.97
C GLY A 70 24.35 31.95 25.72
N LEU A 71 23.75 30.86 26.21
CA LEU A 71 22.47 30.91 26.91
C LEU A 71 22.66 31.28 28.38
N GLU A 72 21.85 32.22 28.84
CA GLU A 72 21.77 32.55 30.26
C GLU A 72 20.96 31.48 31.01
N PRO A 73 21.15 31.33 32.33
CA PRO A 73 20.30 30.43 33.10
C PRO A 73 18.82 30.87 33.05
N GLY A 74 17.93 29.96 32.68
CA GLY A 74 16.51 30.25 32.53
C GLY A 74 15.71 29.11 31.88
N SER A 75 14.40 29.29 31.83
CA SER A 75 13.47 28.37 31.17
C SER A 75 13.26 28.81 29.72
N TYR A 76 13.53 27.90 28.78
CA TYR A 76 13.41 28.17 27.35
C TYR A 76 12.41 27.23 26.69
N GLN A 77 11.72 27.74 25.67
CA GLN A 77 10.84 26.95 24.81
C GLN A 77 11.48 26.73 23.44
N LEU A 78 11.42 25.48 22.97
CA LEU A 78 11.94 25.05 21.68
C LEU A 78 10.80 24.53 20.80
N THR A 79 10.88 24.85 19.53
CA THR A 79 10.10 24.17 18.48
C THR A 79 10.99 24.00 17.25
N PHE A 80 10.51 23.30 16.24
CA PHE A 80 11.23 23.14 14.99
C PHE A 80 10.31 23.14 13.79
N PHE A 81 10.83 23.62 12.66
CA PHE A 81 10.16 23.62 11.37
C PHE A 81 10.89 22.69 10.42
N HIS A 82 10.14 21.99 9.57
CA HIS A 82 10.70 21.12 8.56
C HIS A 82 9.71 20.99 7.39
N PRO A 83 10.14 21.06 6.13
CA PRO A 83 9.25 21.03 4.96
C PRO A 83 8.25 19.86 4.94
N ARG A 84 8.64 18.67 5.41
CA ARG A 84 7.73 17.52 5.57
C ARG A 84 6.52 17.78 6.48
N LEU A 85 6.70 18.51 7.58
CA LEU A 85 5.58 18.83 8.48
C LEU A 85 4.66 19.87 7.85
N ASP A 86 5.26 20.85 7.16
CA ASP A 86 4.52 21.89 6.43
C ASP A 86 3.63 21.28 5.34
N SER A 87 4.14 20.31 4.57
CA SER A 87 3.36 19.57 3.57
C SER A 87 2.17 18.81 4.17
N LEU A 88 2.24 18.41 5.44
CA LEU A 88 1.14 17.79 6.17
C LEU A 88 0.25 18.82 6.88
N SER A 89 0.56 20.11 6.77
CA SER A 89 -0.06 21.18 7.56
C SER A 89 0.00 20.91 9.08
N MET A 90 1.08 20.27 9.53
CA MET A 90 1.34 19.94 10.92
C MET A 90 2.39 20.86 11.52
N SER A 91 2.26 21.16 12.81
CA SER A 91 3.28 21.90 13.56
C SER A 91 3.97 20.98 14.57
N ALA A 92 5.26 21.19 14.79
CA ALA A 92 5.99 20.49 15.83
C ALA A 92 5.50 20.93 17.23
N PRO A 93 5.51 20.03 18.23
CA PRO A 93 5.22 20.40 19.61
C PRO A 93 6.20 21.46 20.13
N VAL A 94 5.77 22.19 21.17
CA VAL A 94 6.65 23.07 21.94
C VAL A 94 7.24 22.28 23.11
N PHE A 95 8.55 22.35 23.27
CA PHE A 95 9.32 21.67 24.30
C PHE A 95 9.91 22.70 25.26
N THR A 96 9.76 22.49 26.57
CA THR A 96 10.38 23.36 27.58
C THR A 96 11.65 22.72 28.11
N VAL A 97 12.75 23.48 28.19
CA VAL A 97 14.04 23.06 28.74
C VAL A 97 14.54 24.10 29.73
N GLU A 98 15.01 23.62 30.88
CA GLU A 98 15.69 24.44 31.88
C GLU A 98 17.19 24.48 31.59
N VAL A 99 17.74 25.68 31.48
CA VAL A 99 19.17 25.93 31.28
C VAL A 99 19.75 26.49 32.58
N GLY A 100 20.79 25.85 33.10
CA GLY A 100 21.52 26.30 34.28
C GLY A 100 22.86 26.94 33.91
N ALA A 101 23.77 27.02 34.89
CA ALA A 101 25.15 27.50 34.65
C ALA A 101 26.04 26.47 33.91
N ALA A 102 25.57 25.24 33.73
CA ALA A 102 26.28 24.16 33.05
C ALA A 102 25.64 23.86 31.70
N ASP A 103 26.45 23.31 30.78
CA ASP A 103 25.98 22.88 29.46
C ASP A 103 24.87 21.82 29.58
N VAL A 104 23.84 21.98 28.75
CA VAL A 104 22.73 21.04 28.61
C VAL A 104 22.94 20.24 27.34
N SER A 105 23.01 18.91 27.47
CA SER A 105 23.20 18.00 26.34
C SER A 105 22.16 16.88 26.37
N GLY A 106 21.91 16.29 25.20
CA GLY A 106 20.94 15.18 25.07
C GLY A 106 19.48 15.64 25.01
N VAL A 107 19.21 16.92 24.73
CA VAL A 107 17.83 17.39 24.48
C VAL A 107 17.26 16.66 23.27
N GLN A 108 16.09 16.06 23.40
CA GLN A 108 15.42 15.37 22.31
C GLN A 108 14.13 16.11 21.93
N LEU A 109 14.11 16.69 20.74
CA LEU A 109 12.91 17.24 20.12
C LEU A 109 12.36 16.18 19.16
N SER A 110 11.06 15.94 19.17
CA SER A 110 10.50 14.91 18.28
C SER A 110 9.10 15.22 17.78
N THR A 111 8.76 14.68 16.61
CA THR A 111 7.36 14.63 16.18
C THR A 111 6.58 13.68 17.11
N PRO A 112 5.25 13.87 17.30
CA PRO A 112 4.44 12.89 18.00
C PRO A 112 4.56 11.50 17.37
N SER A 113 4.47 10.45 18.18
CA SER A 113 4.40 9.10 17.64
C SER A 113 3.10 8.87 16.86
N PHE A 114 3.07 7.87 15.99
CA PHE A 114 1.83 7.48 15.30
C PHE A 114 0.68 7.20 16.28
N ALA A 115 0.94 6.48 17.38
CA ALA A 115 -0.06 6.20 18.40
C ALA A 115 -0.57 7.49 19.10
N THR A 116 0.31 8.46 19.35
CA THR A 116 -0.07 9.77 19.90
C THR A 116 -0.97 10.53 18.93
N THR A 117 -0.58 10.58 17.65
CA THR A 117 -1.36 11.24 16.58
C THR A 117 -2.70 10.55 16.36
N ALA A 118 -2.75 9.22 16.35
CA ALA A 118 -3.98 8.44 16.22
C ALA A 118 -4.95 8.72 17.37
N ARG A 119 -4.49 8.74 18.63
CA ARG A 119 -5.35 9.11 19.76
C ARG A 119 -5.89 10.53 19.63
N ALA A 120 -5.06 11.48 19.18
CA ALA A 120 -5.45 12.88 19.04
C ALA A 120 -6.47 13.12 17.92
N LEU A 121 -6.29 12.47 16.75
CA LEU A 121 -7.12 12.69 15.57
C LEU A 121 -8.31 11.74 15.46
N CYS A 122 -8.14 10.49 15.89
CA CYS A 122 -9.11 9.40 15.73
C CYS A 122 -9.81 9.02 17.04
N GLY A 123 -9.31 9.50 18.19
CA GLY A 123 -9.82 9.12 19.52
C GLY A 123 -9.50 7.68 19.95
N VAL A 124 -8.79 6.92 19.11
CA VAL A 124 -8.45 5.51 19.33
C VAL A 124 -7.00 5.24 18.92
N GLU A 125 -6.42 4.17 19.44
CA GLU A 125 -5.20 3.62 18.87
C GLU A 125 -5.52 2.84 17.60
N LEU A 126 -4.66 2.95 16.60
CA LEU A 126 -4.74 2.21 15.34
C LEU A 126 -3.62 1.15 15.31
N ASP A 127 -3.86 0.06 14.59
CA ASP A 127 -2.86 -0.97 14.36
C ASP A 127 -1.72 -0.47 13.45
N ALA A 128 -0.63 -1.22 13.38
CA ALA A 128 0.57 -0.83 12.62
C ALA A 128 0.38 -0.90 11.09
N ASN A 129 -0.62 -1.62 10.59
CA ASN A 129 -0.94 -1.72 9.16
C ASN A 129 -2.02 -0.71 8.74
N SER A 130 -2.40 0.18 9.66
CA SER A 130 -3.31 1.28 9.40
C SER A 130 -2.56 2.60 9.21
N SER A 131 -3.16 3.48 8.43
CA SER A 131 -2.77 4.87 8.26
C SER A 131 -3.91 5.82 8.63
N ILE A 132 -3.57 7.10 8.80
CA ILE A 132 -4.50 8.21 8.92
C ILE A 132 -4.46 8.99 7.61
N LEU A 133 -5.58 9.01 6.89
CA LEU A 133 -5.72 9.83 5.70
C LEU A 133 -6.39 11.15 6.08
N LEU A 134 -5.62 12.23 6.00
CA LEU A 134 -6.15 13.58 6.01
C LEU A 134 -6.58 13.90 4.58
N ALA A 135 -7.80 14.40 4.39
CA ALA A 135 -8.21 14.90 3.09
C ALA A 135 -8.79 16.30 3.17
N ARG A 136 -8.64 17.06 2.08
CA ARG A 136 -9.28 18.36 1.91
C ARG A 136 -10.06 18.38 0.62
N VAL A 137 -11.34 18.73 0.72
CA VAL A 137 -12.24 18.89 -0.42
C VAL A 137 -12.31 20.37 -0.81
N ARG A 138 -12.01 20.66 -2.07
CA ARG A 138 -12.04 22.01 -2.65
C ARG A 138 -12.86 22.05 -3.94
N ASP A 139 -13.33 23.24 -4.27
CA ASP A 139 -13.96 23.56 -5.54
C ASP A 139 -12.87 23.57 -6.63
N ALA A 140 -13.12 22.90 -7.76
CA ALA A 140 -12.14 22.73 -8.83
C ALA A 140 -11.87 24.03 -9.60
N GLU A 141 -12.79 24.98 -9.55
CA GLU A 141 -12.80 26.24 -10.28
C GLU A 141 -12.10 27.36 -9.50
N ARG A 142 -12.47 27.54 -8.24
CA ARG A 142 -12.04 28.64 -7.37
C ARG A 142 -11.04 28.21 -6.29
N GLY A 143 -10.92 26.90 -6.03
CA GLY A 143 -10.07 26.37 -4.96
C GLY A 143 -10.63 26.63 -3.55
N GLU A 144 -11.87 27.12 -3.44
CA GLU A 144 -12.54 27.37 -2.17
C GLU A 144 -12.84 26.04 -1.44
N PRO A 145 -12.84 26.00 -0.11
CA PRO A 145 -13.20 24.80 0.63
C PRO A 145 -14.66 24.40 0.35
N VAL A 146 -14.92 23.11 0.21
CA VAL A 146 -16.27 22.58 0.01
C VAL A 146 -16.73 21.88 1.29
N PRO A 147 -17.47 22.58 2.16
CA PRO A 147 -17.98 21.98 3.38
C PRO A 147 -19.06 20.93 3.09
N ASP A 148 -19.31 20.06 4.07
CA ASP A 148 -20.35 19.02 4.04
C ASP A 148 -20.19 17.93 2.96
N ALA A 149 -19.17 18.02 2.12
CA ALA A 149 -18.82 16.97 1.17
C ALA A 149 -18.56 15.65 1.91
N LEU A 150 -19.11 14.56 1.40
CA LEU A 150 -18.88 13.21 1.92
C LEU A 150 -17.78 12.54 1.12
N ALA A 151 -16.68 12.18 1.76
CA ALA A 151 -15.67 11.30 1.19
C ALA A 151 -15.94 9.85 1.56
N GLU A 152 -15.84 8.98 0.57
CA GLU A 152 -15.85 7.53 0.71
C GLU A 152 -14.51 6.98 0.26
N ILE A 153 -13.84 6.25 1.15
CA ILE A 153 -12.68 5.44 0.79
C ILE A 153 -13.06 3.96 0.85
N SER A 154 -12.62 3.19 -0.14
CA SER A 154 -12.98 1.79 -0.31
C SER A 154 -11.79 0.94 -0.74
N TRP A 155 -11.83 -0.34 -0.35
CA TRP A 155 -10.81 -1.32 -0.69
C TRP A 155 -11.37 -2.75 -0.59
N TRP A 156 -10.69 -3.69 -1.23
CA TRP A 156 -11.07 -5.10 -1.20
C TRP A 156 -10.25 -5.87 -0.16
N GLU A 157 -10.92 -6.56 0.73
CA GLU A 157 -10.33 -7.52 1.66
C GLU A 157 -10.75 -8.95 1.31
N LEU A 158 -9.89 -9.91 1.63
CA LEU A 158 -10.21 -11.34 1.60
C LEU A 158 -10.59 -11.77 3.02
N ALA A 159 -11.89 -11.94 3.26
CA ALA A 159 -12.37 -12.50 4.51
C ALA A 159 -12.22 -14.02 4.47
N ILE A 160 -11.36 -14.56 5.35
CA ILE A 160 -11.15 -16.00 5.51
C ILE A 160 -11.79 -16.42 6.83
N GLY A 161 -13.02 -16.94 6.76
CA GLY A 161 -13.71 -17.51 7.92
C GLY A 161 -13.21 -18.92 8.25
N ASN A 162 -13.44 -19.36 9.50
CA ASN A 162 -13.12 -20.73 9.93
C ASN A 162 -13.94 -21.76 9.13
N GLY A 163 -13.37 -22.28 8.04
CA GLY A 163 -13.98 -23.31 7.18
C GLY A 163 -14.83 -22.79 6.02
N ALA A 164 -14.88 -21.48 5.78
CA ALA A 164 -15.58 -20.88 4.62
C ALA A 164 -14.60 -20.57 3.48
N ALA A 165 -15.10 -20.56 2.24
CA ALA A 165 -14.32 -20.10 1.09
C ALA A 165 -13.92 -18.63 1.29
N PRO A 166 -12.71 -18.21 0.86
CA PRO A 166 -12.29 -16.81 0.93
C PRO A 166 -13.30 -15.94 0.17
N GLU A 167 -13.90 -14.98 0.87
CA GLU A 167 -14.86 -14.05 0.29
C GLU A 167 -14.18 -12.69 0.09
N ARG A 168 -14.34 -12.10 -1.11
CA ARG A 168 -13.91 -10.72 -1.34
C ARG A 168 -14.94 -9.77 -0.78
N GLN A 169 -14.57 -9.02 0.25
CA GLN A 169 -15.42 -7.99 0.84
C GLN A 169 -14.93 -6.62 0.43
N ASN A 170 -15.83 -5.77 -0.08
CA ASN A 170 -15.55 -4.36 -0.30
C ASN A 170 -15.76 -3.61 1.01
N ARG A 171 -14.68 -3.18 1.65
CA ARG A 171 -14.73 -2.35 2.84
C ARG A 171 -14.84 -0.90 2.43
N LYS A 172 -15.58 -0.12 3.22
CA LYS A 172 -15.79 1.31 3.00
C LYS A 172 -15.69 2.06 4.31
N LEU A 173 -15.08 3.25 4.28
CA LEU A 173 -15.14 4.24 5.34
C LEU A 173 -15.65 5.57 4.78
N LEU A 174 -16.45 6.25 5.58
CA LEU A 174 -17.06 7.52 5.23
C LEU A 174 -16.60 8.61 6.20
N ALA A 175 -16.34 9.80 5.67
CA ALA A 175 -16.05 10.98 6.46
C ALA A 175 -16.67 12.22 5.80
N ARG A 176 -17.17 13.15 6.62
CA ARG A 176 -17.76 14.40 6.14
C ARG A 176 -16.77 15.54 6.35
N ALA A 177 -16.64 16.39 5.34
CA ALA A 177 -15.84 17.60 5.38
C ALA A 177 -16.43 18.64 6.35
N ASP A 178 -15.56 19.27 7.14
CA ASP A 178 -15.90 20.38 8.01
C ASP A 178 -16.04 21.73 7.24
N SER A 179 -16.24 22.83 7.97
CA SER A 179 -16.37 24.17 7.37
C SER A 179 -15.13 24.64 6.59
N THR A 180 -13.97 24.01 6.80
CA THR A 180 -12.71 24.28 6.09
C THR A 180 -12.47 23.31 4.92
N GLY A 181 -13.45 22.45 4.63
CA GLY A 181 -13.36 21.39 3.65
C GLY A 181 -12.48 20.22 4.10
N ALA A 182 -12.03 20.18 5.36
CA ALA A 182 -11.11 19.15 5.86
C ALA A 182 -11.88 17.95 6.44
N LEU A 183 -11.31 16.76 6.30
CA LEU A 183 -11.82 15.54 6.89
C LEU A 183 -10.69 14.57 7.24
N THR A 184 -10.98 13.63 8.13
CA THR A 184 -10.04 12.60 8.58
C THR A 184 -10.66 11.23 8.41
N LEU A 185 -9.95 10.33 7.75
CA LEU A 185 -10.28 8.91 7.61
C LEU A 185 -9.24 8.09 8.38
N CYS A 186 -9.69 7.42 9.44
CA CYS A 186 -8.83 6.67 10.35
C CYS A 186 -8.92 5.17 10.10
N GLY A 187 -7.80 4.46 10.25
CA GLY A 187 -7.78 3.00 10.12
C GLY A 187 -7.87 2.51 8.68
N VAL A 188 -7.32 3.29 7.74
CA VAL A 188 -7.24 2.89 6.33
C VAL A 188 -6.02 1.98 6.15
N PRO A 189 -6.13 0.81 5.48
CA PRO A 189 -4.98 -0.07 5.30
C PRO A 189 -3.85 0.59 4.50
N ASN A 190 -2.61 0.34 4.89
CA ASN A 190 -1.45 0.99 4.27
C ASN A 190 -0.71 0.14 3.24
N ASP A 191 -1.02 -1.15 3.14
CA ASP A 191 -0.30 -2.16 2.36
C ASP A 191 -1.05 -2.63 1.10
N ILE A 192 -2.22 -2.04 0.83
CA ILE A 192 -3.04 -2.30 -0.36
C ILE A 192 -3.37 -1.00 -1.08
N GLU A 193 -3.87 -1.13 -2.30
CA GLU A 193 -4.39 0.01 -3.06
C GLU A 193 -5.76 0.39 -2.54
N LEU A 194 -5.97 1.69 -2.33
CA LEU A 194 -7.24 2.24 -1.89
C LEU A 194 -7.85 3.14 -2.96
N SER A 195 -9.16 3.29 -2.89
CA SER A 195 -9.92 4.13 -3.79
C SER A 195 -10.74 5.13 -3.00
N ILE A 196 -10.55 6.43 -3.22
CA ILE A 196 -11.30 7.50 -2.55
C ILE A 196 -12.06 8.36 -3.55
N ALA A 197 -13.30 8.71 -3.22
CA ALA A 197 -14.09 9.70 -3.95
C ALA A 197 -14.78 10.64 -2.96
N ALA A 198 -14.90 11.92 -3.30
CA ALA A 198 -15.70 12.88 -2.53
C ALA A 198 -16.92 13.34 -3.33
N ARG A 199 -18.05 13.56 -2.65
CA ARG A 199 -19.30 14.01 -3.27
C ARG A 199 -20.01 15.09 -2.45
N LEU A 200 -20.66 16.02 -3.14
CA LEU A 200 -21.60 16.98 -2.58
C LEU A 200 -22.82 17.02 -3.50
N GLY A 201 -23.98 16.58 -3.01
CA GLY A 201 -25.17 16.43 -3.84
C GLY A 201 -24.93 15.47 -5.01
N GLU A 202 -25.10 15.96 -6.24
CA GLU A 202 -24.91 15.21 -7.48
C GLU A 202 -23.47 15.34 -8.03
N GLN A 203 -22.67 16.26 -7.49
CA GLN A 203 -21.31 16.51 -7.91
C GLN A 203 -20.35 15.61 -7.14
N ALA A 204 -19.38 15.03 -7.84
CA ALA A 204 -18.36 14.22 -7.21
C ALA A 204 -16.98 14.44 -7.85
N THR A 205 -15.95 13.93 -7.19
CA THR A 205 -14.70 13.61 -7.85
C THR A 205 -14.88 12.36 -8.72
N GLY A 206 -13.92 12.10 -9.60
CA GLY A 206 -13.69 10.74 -10.06
C GLY A 206 -13.19 9.84 -8.95
N GLU A 207 -12.96 8.59 -9.29
CA GLU A 207 -12.31 7.63 -8.40
C GLU A 207 -10.82 7.95 -8.30
N VAL A 208 -10.37 8.49 -7.17
CA VAL A 208 -8.98 8.84 -6.89
C VAL A 208 -8.28 7.63 -6.27
N VAL A 209 -7.21 7.16 -6.90
CA VAL A 209 -6.52 5.95 -6.45
C VAL A 209 -5.29 6.29 -5.63
N LEU A 210 -5.24 5.78 -4.40
CA LEU A 210 -4.10 5.93 -3.51
C LEU A 210 -3.18 4.73 -3.69
N ALA A 211 -1.88 5.02 -3.80
CA ALA A 211 -0.88 3.99 -4.03
C ALA A 211 -0.72 3.07 -2.81
N ARG A 212 -0.22 1.86 -3.07
CA ARG A 212 0.17 0.93 -2.02
C ARG A 212 1.38 1.47 -1.25
N GLY A 213 1.46 1.23 0.05
CA GLY A 213 2.56 1.69 0.89
C GLY A 213 2.36 3.11 1.39
N MET A 214 1.13 3.44 1.80
CA MET A 214 0.82 4.76 2.36
C MET A 214 1.68 5.05 3.59
N ALA A 215 2.09 6.31 3.74
CA ALA A 215 2.75 6.74 4.96
C ALA A 215 1.79 6.61 6.16
N PRO A 216 2.30 6.55 7.42
CA PRO A 216 1.44 6.49 8.60
C PRO A 216 0.41 7.63 8.65
N ILE A 217 0.77 8.79 8.11
CA ILE A 217 -0.17 9.89 7.85
C ILE A 217 0.08 10.45 6.45
N GLU A 218 -1.00 10.71 5.72
CA GLU A 218 -0.93 11.24 4.35
C GLU A 218 -2.00 12.32 4.15
N LEU A 219 -1.68 13.36 3.38
CA LEU A 219 -2.61 14.43 3.02
C LEU A 219 -2.99 14.32 1.56
N GLN A 220 -4.29 14.18 1.29
CA GLN A 220 -4.84 14.11 -0.06
C GLN A 220 -5.77 15.30 -0.35
N GLU A 221 -5.53 16.00 -1.45
CA GLU A 221 -6.48 16.99 -1.96
C GLU A 221 -7.46 16.35 -2.94
N LEU A 222 -8.75 16.65 -2.76
CA LEU A 222 -9.85 16.20 -3.60
C LEU A 222 -10.57 17.44 -4.15
N ARG A 223 -10.73 17.54 -5.46
CA ARG A 223 -11.41 18.66 -6.10
C ARG A 223 -12.71 18.23 -6.72
N ILE A 224 -13.81 18.83 -6.30
CA ILE A 224 -15.14 18.63 -6.90
C ILE A 224 -15.41 19.84 -7.79
N SER A 225 -15.79 19.60 -9.05
CA SER A 225 -16.32 20.68 -9.87
C SER A 225 -17.79 20.88 -9.52
N LEU A 226 -18.15 22.12 -9.15
CA LEU A 226 -19.55 22.46 -8.83
C LEU A 226 -20.34 22.85 -10.08
N SER A 227 -19.65 23.25 -11.15
CA SER A 227 -20.25 23.59 -12.44
C SER A 227 -20.40 22.39 -13.39
N ASP A 228 -19.56 21.36 -13.25
CA ASP A 228 -19.62 20.13 -14.04
C ASP A 228 -20.43 19.04 -13.31
N THR A 229 -21.40 18.46 -14.01
CA THR A 229 -22.30 17.40 -13.48
C THR A 229 -21.92 15.99 -13.95
N ALA A 230 -20.80 15.85 -14.67
CA ALA A 230 -20.42 14.59 -15.35
C ALA A 230 -19.76 13.57 -14.43
N ALA A 231 -19.02 14.01 -13.40
CA ALA A 231 -18.43 13.11 -12.42
C ALA A 231 -19.53 12.64 -11.45
N ARG A 232 -20.17 11.52 -11.79
CA ARG A 232 -21.06 10.81 -10.86
C ARG A 232 -20.27 9.76 -10.12
N ALA A 233 -20.40 9.71 -8.81
CA ALA A 233 -20.04 8.52 -8.06
C ALA A 233 -20.79 7.33 -8.68
N ALA A 234 -20.10 6.24 -8.99
CA ALA A 234 -20.78 5.04 -9.44
C ALA A 234 -21.86 4.69 -8.41
N PRO A 235 -23.14 4.58 -8.80
CA PRO A 235 -24.16 4.15 -7.85
C PRO A 235 -23.73 2.78 -7.29
N ASP A 236 -23.91 2.58 -5.98
CA ASP A 236 -23.89 1.25 -5.40
C ASP A 236 -24.74 0.34 -6.30
N SER A 237 -24.13 -0.73 -6.80
CA SER A 237 -24.69 -1.62 -7.82
C SER A 237 -25.98 -2.31 -7.36
N VAL A 238 -27.12 -1.61 -7.32
CA VAL A 238 -28.47 -2.18 -7.24
C VAL A 238 -29.49 -1.18 -7.79
N ALA A 239 -29.79 -1.20 -9.10
CA ALA A 239 -31.14 -0.99 -9.67
C ALA A 239 -31.13 -0.92 -11.21
N GLY A 240 -31.91 -1.81 -11.83
CA GLY A 240 -32.76 -1.53 -12.98
C GLY A 240 -32.14 -0.91 -14.23
N ALA A 241 -31.84 -1.76 -15.22
CA ALA A 241 -31.79 -1.35 -16.61
C ALA A 241 -33.19 -0.91 -17.07
N ASP A 242 -33.46 0.39 -17.11
CA ASP A 242 -34.14 1.05 -18.22
C ASP A 242 -34.12 2.57 -18.00
N THR A 243 -33.65 3.31 -19.02
CA THR A 243 -33.25 4.74 -19.03
C THR A 243 -31.79 5.00 -18.65
N LEU A 244 -30.89 4.88 -19.63
CA LEU A 244 -29.58 5.55 -19.58
C LEU A 244 -29.84 7.06 -19.55
N PRO A 245 -29.58 7.79 -18.44
CA PRO A 245 -29.56 9.23 -18.48
C PRO A 245 -28.48 9.59 -19.51
N ARG A 246 -28.76 10.50 -20.45
CA ARG A 246 -27.74 11.10 -21.32
C ARG A 246 -26.58 11.52 -20.42
N GLN A 247 -25.49 10.75 -20.43
CA GLN A 247 -24.26 11.09 -19.75
C GLN A 247 -23.84 12.43 -20.32
N ARG A 248 -24.02 13.51 -19.54
CA ARG A 248 -23.42 14.79 -19.89
C ARG A 248 -21.93 14.53 -19.76
N GLY A 249 -21.22 14.53 -20.88
CA GLY A 249 -19.75 14.48 -20.86
C GLY A 249 -19.22 15.69 -20.08
N GLY A 250 -18.10 15.53 -19.42
CA GLY A 250 -17.50 16.61 -18.64
C GLY A 250 -16.98 17.74 -19.51
N SER A 251 -16.67 18.88 -18.91
CA SER A 251 -16.24 20.07 -19.67
C SER A 251 -14.71 20.15 -19.86
N ALA A 252 -13.93 19.35 -19.12
CA ALA A 252 -12.48 19.43 -19.17
C ALA A 252 -11.89 18.77 -20.43
N ARG A 253 -10.71 19.27 -20.83
CA ARG A 253 -9.88 18.73 -21.91
C ARG A 253 -8.55 18.27 -21.34
N LEU A 254 -8.11 17.07 -21.73
CA LEU A 254 -6.83 16.51 -21.30
C LEU A 254 -5.98 16.17 -22.52
N ARG A 255 -4.84 16.86 -22.67
CA ARG A 255 -3.79 16.53 -23.61
C ARG A 255 -2.80 15.58 -22.94
N VAL A 256 -2.54 14.43 -23.55
CA VAL A 256 -1.63 13.41 -23.02
C VAL A 256 -0.50 13.17 -24.00
N VAL A 257 0.73 13.08 -23.50
CA VAL A 257 1.90 12.61 -24.24
C VAL A 257 2.54 11.46 -23.48
N VAL A 258 2.64 10.30 -24.13
CA VAL A 258 3.19 9.08 -23.53
C VAL A 258 4.54 8.77 -24.14
N ARG A 259 5.55 8.63 -23.28
CA ARG A 259 6.94 8.28 -23.63
C ARG A 259 7.38 7.02 -22.90
N ASN A 260 8.42 6.36 -23.39
CA ASN A 260 9.08 5.28 -22.68
C ASN A 260 10.24 5.79 -21.81
N ALA A 261 10.86 4.92 -21.02
CA ALA A 261 12.05 5.20 -20.20
C ALA A 261 13.21 5.91 -20.93
N ARG A 262 13.30 5.81 -22.27
CA ARG A 262 14.34 6.44 -23.11
C ARG A 262 13.87 7.74 -23.78
N GLY A 263 12.66 8.22 -23.48
CA GLY A 263 12.08 9.45 -24.01
C GLY A 263 11.40 9.32 -25.38
N ALA A 264 11.41 8.14 -26.00
CA ALA A 264 10.76 7.90 -27.29
C ALA A 264 9.23 7.79 -27.13
N PRO A 265 8.45 8.27 -28.12
CA PRO A 265 6.98 8.22 -28.06
C PRO A 265 6.47 6.78 -28.05
N VAL A 266 5.35 6.56 -27.34
CA VAL A 266 4.68 5.25 -27.25
C VAL A 266 3.34 5.33 -28.01
N PRO A 267 3.30 4.87 -29.27
CA PRO A 267 2.05 4.76 -30.01
C PRO A 267 1.22 3.58 -29.54
N GLY A 268 -0.10 3.65 -29.69
CA GLY A 268 -0.99 2.54 -29.34
C GLY A 268 -1.19 2.35 -27.83
N ALA A 269 -0.78 3.32 -27.00
CA ALA A 269 -1.06 3.29 -25.57
C ALA A 269 -2.53 3.66 -25.33
N THR A 270 -3.25 2.81 -24.61
CA THR A 270 -4.61 3.09 -24.17
C THR A 270 -4.57 4.01 -22.96
N VAL A 271 -5.28 5.14 -23.05
CA VAL A 271 -5.46 6.10 -21.97
C VAL A 271 -6.94 6.15 -21.64
N SER A 272 -7.29 5.99 -20.37
CA SER A 272 -8.68 6.03 -19.89
C SER A 272 -8.80 6.79 -18.58
N ILE A 273 -9.94 7.44 -18.37
CA ILE A 273 -10.32 8.01 -17.08
C ILE A 273 -11.02 6.91 -16.27
N ARG A 274 -10.52 6.63 -15.06
CA ARG A 274 -11.03 5.51 -14.25
C ARG A 274 -12.51 5.68 -13.96
N SER A 275 -13.27 4.59 -14.10
CA SER A 275 -14.72 4.52 -13.83
C SER A 275 -15.56 5.49 -14.68
N GLN A 276 -15.01 5.96 -15.81
CA GLN A 276 -15.67 6.84 -16.77
C GLN A 276 -15.57 6.25 -18.18
N ALA A 277 -16.58 6.49 -19.02
CA ALA A 277 -16.57 6.10 -20.42
C ALA A 277 -15.78 7.07 -21.32
N VAL A 278 -14.65 7.60 -20.81
CA VAL A 278 -13.81 8.59 -21.49
C VAL A 278 -12.39 8.03 -21.64
N GLY A 279 -11.92 7.91 -22.87
CA GLY A 279 -10.60 7.36 -23.17
C GLY A 279 -10.29 7.36 -24.66
N GLY A 280 -9.09 6.92 -25.00
CA GLY A 280 -8.59 6.88 -26.36
C GLY A 280 -7.24 6.18 -26.46
N VAL A 281 -6.64 6.21 -27.64
CA VAL A 281 -5.36 5.56 -27.93
C VAL A 281 -4.39 6.60 -28.50
N THR A 282 -3.13 6.56 -28.07
CA THR A 282 -2.11 7.48 -28.55
C THR A 282 -1.75 7.27 -30.03
N ASP A 283 -1.50 8.37 -30.73
CA ASP A 283 -1.03 8.41 -32.12
C ASP A 283 0.45 8.00 -32.28
N ARG A 284 1.00 8.13 -33.51
CA ARG A 284 2.38 7.76 -33.83
C ARG A 284 3.42 8.57 -33.06
N GLU A 285 3.06 9.79 -32.68
CA GLU A 285 3.87 10.72 -31.90
C GLU A 285 3.65 10.53 -30.38
N GLY A 286 2.87 9.53 -29.97
CA GLY A 286 2.57 9.21 -28.57
C GLY A 286 1.57 10.18 -27.94
N ARG A 287 0.79 10.92 -28.75
CA ARG A 287 -0.10 11.99 -28.29
C ARG A 287 -1.56 11.55 -28.34
N LEU A 288 -2.36 12.12 -27.44
CA LEU A 288 -3.81 11.95 -27.41
C LEU A 288 -4.45 13.21 -26.82
N VAL A 289 -5.63 13.58 -27.30
CA VAL A 289 -6.48 14.60 -26.67
C VAL A 289 -7.80 13.96 -26.30
N LEU A 290 -8.11 13.97 -25.00
CA LEU A 290 -9.41 13.59 -24.47
C LEU A 290 -10.25 14.84 -24.27
N THR A 291 -11.47 14.80 -24.78
CA THR A 291 -12.49 15.82 -24.56
C THR A 291 -13.68 15.19 -23.86
N GLY A 292 -14.49 15.97 -23.15
CA GLY A 292 -15.62 15.37 -22.42
C GLY A 292 -15.21 14.81 -21.05
N VAL A 293 -14.03 15.19 -20.53
CA VAL A 293 -13.51 14.65 -19.28
C VAL A 293 -14.20 15.36 -18.12
N PRO A 294 -14.75 14.65 -17.12
CA PRO A 294 -15.27 15.29 -15.93
C PRO A 294 -14.23 16.14 -15.23
N ALA A 295 -14.57 17.39 -14.93
CA ALA A 295 -13.73 18.26 -14.13
C ALA A 295 -13.64 17.75 -12.67
N GLY A 296 -12.66 18.27 -11.92
CA GLY A 296 -12.32 17.82 -10.58
C GLY A 296 -11.15 16.82 -10.55
N SER A 297 -10.96 16.16 -9.41
CA SER A 297 -9.93 15.13 -9.23
C SER A 297 -10.30 13.87 -10.01
N GLN A 298 -9.45 13.47 -10.96
CA GLN A 298 -9.64 12.29 -11.81
C GLN A 298 -8.39 11.41 -11.80
N THR A 299 -8.58 10.09 -11.87
CA THR A 299 -7.47 9.16 -12.11
C THR A 299 -7.39 8.81 -13.59
N VAL A 300 -6.23 9.06 -14.18
CA VAL A 300 -5.87 8.66 -15.55
C VAL A 300 -5.09 7.36 -15.49
N ASP A 301 -5.60 6.32 -16.14
CA ASP A 301 -4.95 5.03 -16.33
C ASP A 301 -4.31 4.99 -17.73
N VAL A 302 -3.00 4.70 -17.79
CA VAL A 302 -2.25 4.55 -19.05
C VAL A 302 -1.69 3.14 -19.15
N ARG A 303 -2.02 2.44 -20.24
CA ARG A 303 -1.58 1.07 -20.51
C ARG A 303 -0.99 0.95 -21.90
N ALA A 304 0.11 0.23 -22.03
CA ALA A 304 0.70 -0.14 -23.31
C ALA A 304 1.27 -1.55 -23.23
N ILE A 305 1.30 -2.25 -24.37
CA ILE A 305 1.84 -3.61 -24.45
C ILE A 305 3.33 -3.60 -24.10
N GLY A 306 3.75 -4.56 -23.25
CA GLY A 306 5.15 -4.68 -22.82
C GLY A 306 5.64 -3.56 -21.89
N ARG A 307 4.72 -2.76 -21.31
CA ARG A 307 5.04 -1.66 -20.40
C ARG A 307 4.30 -1.81 -19.08
N ALA A 308 4.90 -1.31 -18.01
CA ALA A 308 4.23 -1.21 -16.72
C ALA A 308 3.06 -0.20 -16.82
N PRO A 309 1.85 -0.55 -16.34
CA PRO A 309 0.74 0.38 -16.32
C PRO A 309 1.04 1.52 -15.35
N GLU A 310 0.65 2.73 -15.72
CA GLU A 310 0.87 3.91 -14.90
C GLU A 310 -0.45 4.61 -14.60
N ARG A 311 -0.53 5.18 -13.41
CA ARG A 311 -1.70 5.90 -12.93
C ARG A 311 -1.31 7.27 -12.41
N ARG A 312 -2.11 8.26 -12.75
CA ARG A 312 -1.93 9.64 -12.32
C ARG A 312 -3.24 10.23 -11.87
N VAL A 313 -3.22 10.82 -10.69
CA VAL A 313 -4.31 11.65 -10.20
C VAL A 313 -4.08 13.07 -10.69
N LEU A 314 -5.07 13.65 -11.37
CA LEU A 314 -5.02 15.01 -11.88
C LEU A 314 -6.19 15.83 -11.33
N ALA A 315 -5.92 17.08 -11.00
CA ALA A 315 -6.95 18.08 -10.79
C ALA A 315 -7.26 18.75 -12.14
N LEU A 316 -8.45 18.51 -12.68
CA LEU A 316 -8.90 19.07 -13.95
C LEU A 316 -9.85 20.25 -13.69
N ALA A 317 -9.53 21.41 -14.23
CA ALA A 317 -10.44 22.55 -14.20
C ALA A 317 -11.48 22.43 -15.32
N PRO A 318 -12.74 22.87 -15.11
CA PRO A 318 -13.75 22.86 -16.16
C PRO A 318 -13.39 23.83 -17.28
N ASP A 319 -13.79 23.46 -18.50
CA ASP A 319 -13.55 24.24 -19.74
C ASP A 319 -12.08 24.58 -20.03
N ALA A 320 -11.14 23.96 -19.30
CA ALA A 320 -9.71 24.17 -19.44
C ALA A 320 -9.01 22.96 -20.06
N GLU A 321 -7.88 23.21 -20.72
CA GLU A 321 -6.98 22.16 -21.20
C GLU A 321 -5.83 21.93 -20.21
N THR A 322 -5.75 20.72 -19.67
CA THR A 322 -4.63 20.26 -18.85
C THR A 322 -3.70 19.39 -19.71
N SER A 323 -2.38 19.53 -19.53
CA SER A 323 -1.39 18.68 -20.19
C SER A 323 -0.79 17.67 -19.20
N LEU A 324 -0.74 16.41 -19.61
CA LEU A 324 -0.09 15.30 -18.90
C LEU A 324 1.02 14.73 -19.78
N ASP A 325 2.27 14.95 -19.37
CA ASP A 325 3.44 14.27 -19.91
C ASP A 325 3.81 13.10 -19.00
N LEU A 326 3.86 11.88 -19.56
CA LEU A 326 3.99 10.66 -18.77
C LEU A 326 5.00 9.69 -19.39
N GLN A 327 5.73 8.97 -18.53
CA GLN A 327 6.80 8.08 -18.91
C GLN A 327 6.59 6.65 -18.41
N LEU A 328 6.19 5.75 -19.31
CA LEU A 328 5.95 4.35 -18.96
C LEU A 328 7.26 3.59 -18.73
N GLY A 329 7.32 2.94 -17.56
CA GLY A 329 8.34 1.96 -17.23
C GLY A 329 8.23 0.69 -18.06
N GLU A 330 9.29 -0.11 -18.10
CA GLU A 330 9.24 -1.47 -18.62
C GLU A 330 8.47 -2.37 -17.65
N LEU A 331 7.72 -3.34 -18.20
CA LEU A 331 7.08 -4.35 -17.37
C LEU A 331 8.22 -5.18 -16.75
N ALA A 332 8.56 -4.92 -15.48
CA ALA A 332 9.49 -5.79 -14.78
C ALA A 332 8.85 -7.18 -14.70
N GLU A 333 9.51 -8.19 -15.27
CA GLU A 333 9.18 -9.59 -14.99
C GLU A 333 9.45 -9.83 -13.49
N VAL A 334 8.46 -9.56 -12.65
CA VAL A 334 8.49 -10.02 -11.26
C VAL A 334 8.11 -11.49 -11.30
N LEU A 335 9.10 -12.34 -11.57
CA LEU A 335 9.02 -13.73 -11.15
C LEU A 335 9.04 -13.72 -9.62
N PRO A 336 8.03 -14.27 -8.93
CA PRO A 336 8.09 -14.42 -7.49
C PRO A 336 9.36 -15.22 -7.14
N GLU A 337 10.18 -14.73 -6.23
CA GLU A 337 11.28 -15.51 -5.67
C GLU A 337 10.65 -16.61 -4.81
N TYR A 338 10.39 -17.77 -5.40
CA TYR A 338 10.03 -18.96 -4.65
C TYR A 338 11.29 -19.44 -3.92
N LEU A 339 11.34 -19.20 -2.61
CA LEU A 339 12.28 -19.90 -1.74
C LEU A 339 11.86 -21.38 -1.67
N VAL A 340 12.25 -22.16 -2.66
CA VAL A 340 12.09 -23.62 -2.63
C VAL A 340 13.11 -24.17 -1.64
N ARG A 341 12.71 -24.37 -0.39
CA ARG A 341 13.42 -25.31 0.50
C ARG A 341 13.13 -26.72 -0.01
N GLY A 342 13.91 -27.15 -1.00
CA GLY A 342 13.84 -28.51 -1.50
C GLY A 342 14.25 -29.48 -0.38
N THR A 343 13.32 -30.32 0.05
CA THR A 343 13.67 -31.58 0.71
C THR A 343 14.51 -32.38 -0.28
N SER A 344 15.68 -32.89 0.10
CA SER A 344 16.52 -33.70 -0.80
C SER A 344 15.68 -34.84 -1.42
N LEU A 345 15.79 -35.04 -2.74
CA LEU A 345 15.11 -36.12 -3.49
C LEU A 345 15.33 -37.51 -2.84
N SER A 346 16.47 -37.71 -2.15
CA SER A 346 16.74 -38.92 -1.39
C SER A 346 15.78 -39.13 -0.22
N ALA A 347 15.49 -38.08 0.55
CA ALA A 347 14.63 -38.15 1.74
C ALA A 347 13.15 -38.37 1.37
N GLU A 348 12.70 -37.77 0.26
CA GLU A 348 11.35 -37.99 -0.27
C GLU A 348 11.16 -39.41 -0.78
N ARG A 349 12.14 -39.94 -1.54
CA ARG A 349 12.12 -41.33 -2.02
C ARG A 349 12.12 -42.34 -0.87
N GLU A 350 12.89 -42.09 0.18
CA GLU A 350 12.86 -42.91 1.39
C GLU A 350 11.51 -42.85 2.10
N ALA A 351 10.87 -41.67 2.17
CA ALA A 351 9.55 -41.52 2.77
C ALA A 351 8.48 -42.27 1.97
N TYR A 352 8.51 -42.19 0.65
CA TYR A 352 7.65 -42.97 -0.25
C TYR A 352 7.82 -44.48 -0.01
N GLU A 353 9.07 -44.98 0.00
CA GLU A 353 9.30 -46.41 0.21
C GLU A 353 8.87 -46.89 1.60
N ARG A 354 8.98 -46.05 2.64
CA ARG A 354 8.42 -46.36 3.96
C ARG A 354 6.90 -46.53 3.90
N ARG A 355 6.19 -45.62 3.24
CA ARG A 355 4.72 -45.68 3.10
C ARG A 355 4.29 -46.87 2.23
N ARG A 356 5.02 -47.13 1.14
CA ARG A 356 4.79 -48.30 0.26
C ARG A 356 4.91 -49.61 1.03
N ARG A 357 5.93 -49.77 1.88
CA ARG A 357 6.10 -50.95 2.74
C ARG A 357 5.02 -51.07 3.82
N ALA A 358 4.50 -49.95 4.31
CA ALA A 358 3.40 -49.95 5.29
C ALA A 358 2.06 -50.41 4.68
N GLY A 359 1.87 -50.28 3.36
CA GLY A 359 0.77 -50.91 2.63
C GLY A 359 -0.64 -50.34 2.90
N LEU A 360 -0.73 -49.14 3.47
CA LEU A 360 -2.01 -48.50 3.84
C LEU A 360 -2.73 -47.82 2.65
N GLY A 361 -2.06 -47.70 1.50
CA GLY A 361 -2.60 -47.12 0.27
C GLY A 361 -2.28 -47.98 -0.96
N ARG A 362 -2.75 -47.53 -2.13
CA ARG A 362 -2.34 -48.09 -3.42
C ARG A 362 -1.16 -47.28 -3.95
N PHE A 363 -0.08 -47.98 -4.27
CA PHE A 363 1.14 -47.39 -4.81
C PHE A 363 1.27 -47.85 -6.25
N LEU A 364 1.53 -46.92 -7.16
CA LEU A 364 1.75 -47.19 -8.57
C LEU A 364 3.11 -46.60 -8.94
N ASP A 365 3.97 -47.42 -9.53
CA ASP A 365 5.20 -46.92 -10.17
C ASP A 365 4.97 -46.57 -11.64
N ALA A 366 6.01 -46.08 -12.31
CA ALA A 366 5.95 -45.66 -13.71
C ALA A 366 5.49 -46.80 -14.64
N GLU A 367 5.92 -48.04 -14.40
CA GLU A 367 5.55 -49.19 -15.25
C GLU A 367 4.07 -49.56 -15.06
N GLU A 368 3.58 -49.53 -13.81
CA GLU A 368 2.16 -49.72 -13.52
C GLU A 368 1.30 -48.60 -14.14
N LEU A 369 1.77 -47.34 -14.07
CA LEU A 369 1.08 -46.20 -14.69
C LEU A 369 1.05 -46.30 -16.23
N ASP A 370 2.12 -46.78 -16.85
CA ASP A 370 2.19 -47.05 -18.29
C ASP A 370 1.17 -48.10 -18.72
N LYS A 371 1.03 -49.20 -17.96
CA LYS A 371 0.03 -50.26 -18.21
C LYS A 371 -1.40 -49.73 -18.08
N LEU A 372 -1.62 -48.73 -17.23
CA LEU A 372 -2.91 -48.05 -17.07
C LEU A 372 -3.09 -46.89 -18.08
N GLY A 373 -2.15 -46.67 -18.99
CA GLY A 373 -2.23 -45.64 -20.02
C GLY A 373 -2.17 -44.20 -19.48
N ARG A 374 -1.65 -44.01 -18.25
CA ARG A 374 -1.42 -42.68 -17.64
C ARG A 374 -2.61 -41.72 -17.77
N SER A 375 -3.80 -42.23 -17.49
CA SER A 375 -5.05 -41.49 -17.62
C SER A 375 -5.97 -41.74 -16.42
N ALA A 376 -6.88 -40.79 -16.17
CA ALA A 376 -7.90 -40.96 -15.14
C ALA A 376 -8.72 -42.25 -15.39
N SER A 377 -9.11 -42.50 -16.64
CA SER A 377 -9.83 -43.72 -17.04
C SER A 377 -9.05 -45.01 -16.73
N GLY A 378 -7.72 -44.98 -16.83
CA GLY A 378 -6.86 -46.09 -16.42
C GLY A 378 -6.97 -46.41 -14.92
N LEU A 379 -7.11 -45.38 -14.09
CA LEU A 379 -7.28 -45.53 -12.64
C LEU A 379 -8.67 -46.04 -12.24
N ALA A 380 -9.66 -46.02 -13.14
CA ALA A 380 -11.04 -46.42 -12.84
C ALA A 380 -11.18 -47.89 -12.38
N ASN A 381 -10.22 -48.74 -12.75
CA ASN A 381 -10.20 -50.15 -12.35
C ASN A 381 -9.63 -50.36 -10.93
N LEU A 382 -9.13 -49.32 -10.28
CA LEU A 382 -8.64 -49.43 -8.91
C LEU A 382 -9.79 -49.49 -7.90
N PRO A 383 -9.69 -50.33 -6.86
CA PRO A 383 -10.71 -50.43 -5.83
C PRO A 383 -10.99 -49.07 -5.17
N GLY A 384 -12.26 -48.67 -5.18
CA GLY A 384 -12.69 -47.39 -4.58
C GLY A 384 -12.59 -46.17 -5.49
N VAL A 385 -12.14 -46.35 -6.74
CA VAL A 385 -12.08 -45.26 -7.74
C VAL A 385 -13.32 -45.29 -8.64
N ARG A 386 -13.82 -44.11 -8.99
CA ARG A 386 -14.89 -43.87 -9.96
C ARG A 386 -14.47 -42.76 -10.90
N VAL A 387 -14.66 -42.97 -12.20
CA VAL A 387 -14.26 -42.00 -13.22
C VAL A 387 -15.42 -41.72 -14.18
N PRO A 388 -16.49 -41.06 -13.71
CA PRO A 388 -17.55 -40.57 -14.60
C PRO A 388 -17.02 -39.48 -15.53
N PHE A 389 -17.62 -39.40 -16.71
CA PHE A 389 -17.47 -38.25 -17.58
C PHE A 389 -18.41 -37.14 -17.12
N THR A 390 -17.85 -36.05 -16.63
CA THR A 390 -18.61 -34.90 -16.13
C THR A 390 -18.45 -33.74 -17.10
N THR A 391 -19.56 -33.09 -17.43
CA THR A 391 -19.55 -31.86 -18.23
C THR A 391 -19.27 -30.69 -17.31
N VAL A 392 -18.06 -30.12 -17.42
CA VAL A 392 -17.64 -28.97 -16.62
C VAL A 392 -17.77 -27.71 -17.47
N ALA A 393 -18.43 -26.68 -16.94
CA ALA A 393 -18.50 -25.36 -17.54
C ALA A 393 -17.42 -24.46 -16.88
N PRO A 394 -16.50 -23.85 -17.65
CA PRO A 394 -15.54 -22.90 -17.10
C PRO A 394 -16.30 -21.65 -16.61
N GLY A 395 -16.28 -21.40 -15.30
CA GLY A 395 -17.00 -20.29 -14.67
C GLY A 395 -18.48 -20.62 -14.45
N GLY A 396 -18.91 -20.59 -13.19
CA GLY A 396 -20.24 -21.01 -12.75
C GLY A 396 -21.42 -20.52 -13.62
N ALA A 397 -22.43 -21.39 -13.72
CA ALA A 397 -23.78 -21.20 -14.26
C ALA A 397 -23.99 -20.62 -15.68
N TYR A 398 -23.03 -19.95 -16.33
CA TYR A 398 -23.22 -19.34 -17.65
C TYR A 398 -21.95 -19.34 -18.51
N GLY A 399 -21.49 -20.52 -18.96
CA GLY A 399 -20.38 -20.66 -19.90
C GLY A 399 -20.76 -21.51 -21.13
N PHE A 400 -20.55 -20.99 -22.34
CA PHE A 400 -20.89 -21.65 -23.62
C PHE A 400 -19.85 -22.67 -24.12
N ASN A 401 -18.83 -23.02 -23.32
CA ASN A 401 -17.83 -24.03 -23.67
C ASN A 401 -17.82 -25.14 -22.61
N SER A 402 -18.83 -26.02 -22.64
CA SER A 402 -18.87 -27.16 -21.73
C SER A 402 -17.98 -28.28 -22.25
N THR A 403 -17.01 -28.72 -21.45
CA THR A 403 -16.12 -29.82 -21.83
C THR A 403 -16.45 -31.04 -20.99
N THR A 404 -16.88 -32.12 -21.64
CA THR A 404 -17.11 -33.41 -20.98
C THR A 404 -15.78 -34.11 -20.78
N GLN A 405 -15.40 -34.37 -19.53
CA GLN A 405 -14.10 -34.92 -19.18
C GLN A 405 -14.16 -35.97 -18.07
N PRO A 406 -13.22 -36.94 -18.06
CA PRO A 406 -13.15 -37.94 -17.01
C PRO A 406 -12.67 -37.31 -15.69
N MET A 407 -13.54 -37.30 -14.68
CA MET A 407 -13.24 -36.76 -13.36
C MET A 407 -12.99 -37.91 -12.39
N LEU A 408 -11.91 -37.86 -11.61
CA LEU A 408 -11.63 -38.88 -10.61
C LEU A 408 -12.40 -38.57 -9.32
N TYR A 409 -13.30 -39.48 -8.96
CA TYR A 409 -14.06 -39.47 -7.71
C TYR A 409 -13.70 -40.67 -6.85
N LEU A 410 -13.68 -40.44 -5.54
CA LEU A 410 -13.61 -41.48 -4.52
C LEU A 410 -14.92 -41.49 -3.72
N ARG A 411 -15.11 -42.53 -2.91
CA ARG A 411 -16.24 -42.62 -1.99
C ARG A 411 -15.86 -42.01 -0.64
N GLY A 412 -16.56 -40.97 -0.22
CA GLY A 412 -16.41 -40.32 1.08
C GLY A 412 -16.86 -41.21 2.24
N ALA A 413 -16.56 -40.77 3.46
CA ALA A 413 -16.96 -41.46 4.70
C ALA A 413 -18.49 -41.51 4.90
N ASP A 414 -19.22 -40.59 4.27
CA ASP A 414 -20.68 -40.49 4.20
C ASP A 414 -21.30 -41.35 3.08
N GLY A 415 -20.48 -42.00 2.25
CA GLY A 415 -20.93 -42.86 1.15
C GLY A 415 -21.14 -42.13 -0.18
N GLU A 416 -21.09 -40.80 -0.18
CA GLU A 416 -21.22 -39.95 -1.37
C GLU A 416 -19.95 -39.94 -2.23
N LEU A 417 -20.09 -39.63 -3.52
CA LEU A 417 -18.95 -39.42 -4.40
C LEU A 417 -18.40 -38.02 -4.24
N CYS A 418 -17.10 -37.90 -4.02
CA CYS A 418 -16.39 -36.65 -3.88
C CYS A 418 -15.04 -36.70 -4.59
N THR A 419 -14.40 -35.55 -4.79
CA THR A 419 -13.05 -35.49 -5.35
C THR A 419 -12.01 -35.63 -4.24
N PRO A 420 -10.93 -36.41 -4.43
CA PRO A 420 -9.86 -36.47 -3.45
C PRO A 420 -9.05 -35.17 -3.44
N THR A 421 -8.38 -34.92 -2.32
CA THR A 421 -7.32 -33.91 -2.29
C THR A 421 -6.14 -34.41 -3.11
N VAL A 422 -5.68 -33.60 -4.08
CA VAL A 422 -4.53 -33.94 -4.92
C VAL A 422 -3.29 -33.23 -4.40
N PHE A 423 -2.19 -33.96 -4.26
CA PHE A 423 -0.86 -33.43 -3.97
C PHE A 423 0.06 -33.70 -5.16
N VAL A 424 0.89 -32.72 -5.52
CA VAL A 424 1.97 -32.90 -6.50
C VAL A 424 3.29 -32.59 -5.81
N ASP A 425 4.20 -33.55 -5.80
CA ASP A 425 5.50 -33.45 -5.13
C ASP A 425 5.40 -33.00 -3.66
N GLY A 426 4.36 -33.50 -2.97
CA GLY A 426 4.07 -33.19 -1.56
C GLY A 426 3.34 -31.86 -1.33
N ILE A 427 3.03 -31.10 -2.39
CA ILE A 427 2.34 -29.80 -2.30
C ILE A 427 0.84 -29.98 -2.63
N PRO A 428 -0.09 -29.52 -1.76
CA PRO A 428 -1.52 -29.64 -2.03
C PRO A 428 -1.97 -28.72 -3.17
N ARG A 429 -2.81 -29.26 -4.07
CA ARG A 429 -3.45 -28.51 -5.16
C ARG A 429 -4.86 -28.12 -4.75
N VAL A 430 -5.10 -26.82 -4.55
CA VAL A 430 -6.41 -26.25 -4.27
C VAL A 430 -7.11 -25.91 -5.59
N GLY A 431 -8.41 -26.21 -5.72
CA GLY A 431 -9.16 -25.92 -6.95
C GLY A 431 -8.81 -26.82 -8.13
N PHE A 432 -8.35 -28.05 -7.85
CA PHE A 432 -7.96 -29.02 -8.87
C PHE A 432 -9.16 -29.42 -9.75
N GLU A 433 -9.15 -29.00 -11.01
CA GLU A 433 -10.11 -29.38 -12.04
C GLU A 433 -9.56 -30.58 -12.84
N GLY A 434 -10.42 -31.53 -13.25
CA GLY A 434 -9.96 -32.83 -13.79
C GLY A 434 -9.13 -32.78 -15.07
N PHE A 435 -9.12 -31.66 -15.80
CA PHE A 435 -8.23 -31.48 -16.96
C PHE A 435 -6.75 -31.52 -16.57
N GLU A 436 -6.39 -31.11 -15.35
CA GLU A 436 -4.99 -31.11 -14.88
C GLU A 436 -4.48 -32.54 -14.61
N LEU A 437 -5.38 -33.48 -14.29
CA LEU A 437 -5.00 -34.84 -13.88
C LEU A 437 -4.33 -35.63 -14.98
N HIS A 438 -4.81 -35.51 -16.22
CA HIS A 438 -4.20 -36.22 -17.34
C HIS A 438 -2.75 -35.78 -17.55
N ALA A 439 -2.49 -34.46 -17.59
CA ALA A 439 -1.14 -33.92 -17.77
C ALA A 439 -0.21 -34.35 -16.62
N LEU A 440 -0.69 -34.35 -15.37
CA LEU A 440 0.10 -34.78 -14.23
C LEU A 440 0.42 -36.28 -14.26
N LEU A 441 -0.51 -37.13 -14.68
CA LEU A 441 -0.25 -38.57 -14.82
C LEU A 441 0.76 -38.89 -15.94
N GLN A 442 0.85 -38.03 -16.98
CA GLN A 442 1.88 -38.16 -18.02
C GLN A 442 3.29 -37.94 -17.47
N MET A 443 3.46 -37.02 -16.52
CA MET A 443 4.76 -36.72 -15.89
C MET A 443 5.02 -37.50 -14.59
N ALA A 444 4.07 -38.31 -14.12
CA ALA A 444 4.17 -39.02 -12.86
C ALA A 444 5.18 -40.16 -12.92
N GLN A 445 6.18 -40.15 -12.04
CA GLN A 445 7.05 -41.31 -11.81
C GLN A 445 6.42 -42.29 -10.82
N ARG A 446 5.67 -41.77 -9.83
CA ARG A 446 5.01 -42.57 -8.80
C ARG A 446 3.69 -41.93 -8.38
N VAL A 447 2.72 -42.74 -8.01
CA VAL A 447 1.43 -42.30 -7.47
C VAL A 447 1.09 -43.05 -6.19
N GLU A 448 0.63 -42.31 -5.17
CA GLU A 448 0.03 -42.86 -3.95
C GLU A 448 -1.46 -42.53 -3.92
N LEU A 449 -2.31 -43.52 -3.76
CA LEU A 449 -3.76 -43.36 -3.68
C LEU A 449 -4.29 -43.93 -2.37
N TYR A 450 -4.90 -43.06 -1.57
CA TYR A 450 -5.50 -43.37 -0.28
C TYR A 450 -7.01 -43.16 -0.37
N THR A 451 -7.77 -44.24 -0.52
CA THR A 451 -9.22 -44.18 -0.71
C THR A 451 -10.03 -44.08 0.58
N ARG A 452 -9.36 -44.04 1.74
CA ARG A 452 -9.99 -43.93 3.06
C ARG A 452 -9.25 -42.92 3.92
N SER A 453 -9.95 -42.01 4.59
CA SER A 453 -9.31 -40.99 5.43
C SER A 453 -8.44 -41.56 6.55
N LEU A 454 -8.78 -42.74 7.09
CA LEU A 454 -8.00 -43.40 8.15
C LEU A 454 -6.68 -44.00 7.66
N THR A 455 -6.49 -44.14 6.35
CA THR A 455 -5.24 -44.66 5.78
C THR A 455 -4.34 -43.58 5.22
N VAL A 456 -4.79 -42.32 5.27
CA VAL A 456 -4.02 -41.16 4.82
C VAL A 456 -2.89 -40.90 5.82
N PRO A 457 -1.62 -40.83 5.37
CA PRO A 457 -0.49 -40.46 6.20
C PRO A 457 -0.68 -39.08 6.86
N PRO A 458 -0.20 -38.86 8.09
CA PRO A 458 -0.36 -37.59 8.80
C PRO A 458 0.13 -36.36 8.01
N GLU A 459 1.18 -36.51 7.20
CA GLU A 459 1.72 -35.45 6.34
C GLU A 459 0.76 -35.00 5.22
N PHE A 460 -0.24 -35.81 4.87
CA PHE A 460 -1.26 -35.49 3.87
C PHE A 460 -2.67 -35.37 4.49
N ALA A 461 -2.77 -35.51 5.81
CA ALA A 461 -4.01 -35.35 6.54
C ALA A 461 -4.28 -33.85 6.76
N ASN A 462 -5.23 -33.28 6.01
CA ASN A 462 -5.68 -31.91 6.19
C ASN A 462 -7.22 -31.84 6.35
N ALA A 463 -7.76 -30.65 6.67
CA ALA A 463 -9.19 -30.43 6.87
C ALA A 463 -10.07 -30.74 5.62
N PHE A 464 -9.45 -30.92 4.45
CA PHE A 464 -10.07 -31.21 3.16
C PHE A 464 -10.01 -32.71 2.77
N SER A 465 -9.21 -33.54 3.44
CA SER A 465 -8.99 -34.98 3.11
C SER A 465 -10.17 -35.92 3.47
N ARG A 466 -11.41 -35.42 3.46
CA ARG A 466 -12.63 -36.20 3.77
C ARG A 466 -12.99 -37.24 2.70
N CYS A 467 -12.40 -37.10 1.51
CA CYS A 467 -12.62 -37.96 0.37
C CYS A 467 -11.45 -38.89 0.03
N GLY A 468 -10.40 -38.94 0.87
CA GLY A 468 -9.14 -39.59 0.52
C GLY A 468 -8.17 -38.66 -0.22
N VAL A 469 -7.00 -39.19 -0.57
CA VAL A 469 -5.87 -38.43 -1.10
C VAL A 469 -5.25 -39.12 -2.31
N LEU A 470 -4.91 -38.33 -3.33
CA LEU A 470 -4.07 -38.73 -4.45
C LEU A 470 -2.77 -37.92 -4.43
N VAL A 471 -1.63 -38.59 -4.29
CA VAL A 471 -0.30 -37.96 -4.32
C VAL A 471 0.40 -38.37 -5.60
N ILE A 472 0.90 -37.39 -6.35
CA ILE A 472 1.61 -37.58 -7.61
C ILE A 472 3.04 -37.08 -7.42
N TRP A 473 4.02 -37.96 -7.68
CA TRP A 473 5.43 -37.62 -7.64
C TRP A 473 5.97 -37.57 -9.07
N THR A 474 6.56 -36.45 -9.46
CA THR A 474 7.12 -36.23 -10.81
C THR A 474 8.62 -36.51 -10.89
N THR A 475 9.28 -36.69 -9.73
CA THR A 475 10.73 -36.94 -9.62
C THR A 475 11.09 -38.31 -9.06
#